data_AF-A0A1G0G8Q2-F1
#
_entry.id   AF-A0A1G0G8Q2-F1
#
_cell.length_a   1.000
_cell.length_b   1.000
_cell.length_c   1.000
_cell.angle_alpha   90.00
_cell.angle_beta   90.00
_cell.angle_gamma   90.00
#
_symmetry.space_group_name_H-M   'P 1'
#
loop_
_entity.id
_entity.type
_entity.pdbx_description
1 polymer ?
#
loop_
_entity_poly.entity_id
_entity_poly.type
_entity_poly.pdbx_seq_one_letter_code
_entity_poly.pdbx_strand_id
1 'polypeptide(L)'
;MYAAQEAAASATNYGQTLCDQPEYYCRKVGKDDTWYTLFPDFQQRETVMRLNRTNVALVYRNWIVVPKDFTKTTYMDMSPLPKHMNTHEKKLVYISLSRFAFGAYNAKGNLLYWGPVSSGRKKCYDSDGDCSTAIGKFRVFRSEGKDCISHEFPLETHGGDPMPYCMYFHGGAAMHYSTLSGFINRSAGCVRLFKSDAKWLNQEFVQLGTEVVVAK
;
A
#
# COMPACT_ATOMS: atom_id res chain seq x y z
N MET A 1 10.83 18.99 -1.23
CA MET A 1 9.43 18.73 -1.69
C MET A 1 8.88 17.44 -1.10
N TYR A 2 9.39 16.26 -1.49
CA TYR A 2 8.86 14.95 -1.04
C TYR A 2 8.93 14.75 0.48
N ALA A 3 10.08 14.98 1.10
CA ALA A 3 10.26 14.79 2.53
C ALA A 3 9.49 15.82 3.39
N ALA A 4 9.21 17.02 2.86
CA ALA A 4 8.39 18.04 3.53
C ALA A 4 6.89 17.70 3.45
N GLN A 5 6.41 17.22 2.30
CA GLN A 5 5.05 16.68 2.16
C GLN A 5 4.85 15.43 3.02
N GLU A 6 5.90 14.61 3.18
CA GLU A 6 5.89 13.48 4.09
C GLU A 6 5.80 13.91 5.54
N ALA A 7 6.59 14.89 5.97
CA ALA A 7 6.49 15.41 7.33
C ALA A 7 5.10 15.99 7.62
N ALA A 8 4.51 16.73 6.68
CA ALA A 8 3.18 17.31 6.80
C ALA A 8 2.05 16.26 6.78
N ALA A 9 2.13 15.26 5.89
CA ALA A 9 1.19 14.15 5.89
C ALA A 9 1.37 13.30 7.16
N SER A 10 2.61 13.03 7.55
CA SER A 10 2.95 12.22 8.71
C SER A 10 2.53 12.82 10.05
N ALA A 11 2.45 14.15 10.16
CA ALA A 11 1.98 14.88 11.34
C ALA A 11 0.54 14.52 11.76
N THR A 12 -0.22 13.87 10.88
CA THR A 12 -1.60 13.41 11.10
C THR A 12 -1.78 11.91 10.84
N ASN A 13 -0.72 11.16 10.52
CA ASN A 13 -0.82 9.80 9.99
C ASN A 13 -0.26 8.72 10.91
N TYR A 14 -0.76 7.50 10.67
CA TYR A 14 -0.37 6.22 11.27
C TYR A 14 1.16 6.00 11.41
N GLY A 15 1.98 6.57 10.53
CA GLY A 15 3.43 6.42 10.58
C GLY A 15 4.08 6.99 11.85
N GLN A 16 3.69 8.19 12.28
CA GLN A 16 4.22 8.79 13.52
C GLN A 16 3.77 8.01 14.75
N THR A 17 2.53 7.52 14.75
CA THR A 17 2.02 6.72 15.88
C THR A 17 2.82 5.44 16.11
N LEU A 18 3.55 4.94 15.09
CA LEU A 18 4.46 3.83 15.25
C LEU A 18 5.76 4.22 15.96
N CYS A 19 6.26 5.46 15.79
CA CYS A 19 7.44 5.95 16.50
C CYS A 19 7.26 5.94 18.02
N ASP A 20 6.02 6.14 18.47
CA ASP A 20 5.67 6.23 19.89
C ASP A 20 5.44 4.85 20.53
N GLN A 21 5.38 3.78 19.72
CA GLN A 21 5.20 2.41 20.25
C GLN A 21 6.51 1.87 20.83
N PRO A 22 6.45 1.10 21.93
CA PRO A 22 7.63 0.58 22.60
C PRO A 22 8.45 -0.40 21.74
N GLU A 23 7.86 -1.04 20.75
CA GLU A 23 8.51 -2.02 19.86
C GLU A 23 9.37 -1.37 18.77
N TYR A 24 9.12 -0.10 18.45
CA TYR A 24 9.75 0.59 17.32
C TYR A 24 10.58 1.80 17.78
N TYR A 25 11.48 2.24 16.91
CA TYR A 25 12.16 3.52 17.02
C TYR A 25 12.20 4.21 15.65
N CYS A 26 12.34 5.53 15.65
CA CYS A 26 12.41 6.30 14.42
C CYS A 26 13.82 6.79 14.15
N ARG A 27 14.37 6.32 13.03
CA ARG A 27 15.73 6.58 12.60
C ARG A 27 15.72 7.68 11.54
N LYS A 28 16.49 8.74 11.74
CA LYS A 28 16.74 9.75 10.69
C LYS A 28 17.47 9.12 9.52
N VAL A 29 17.12 9.51 8.30
CA VAL A 29 17.80 9.05 7.09
C VAL A 29 18.88 10.06 6.70
N GLY A 30 20.12 9.58 6.59
CA GLY A 30 21.28 10.32 6.12
C GLY A 30 21.40 10.31 4.60
N LYS A 31 22.31 11.15 4.08
CA LYS A 31 22.52 11.35 2.64
C LYS A 31 22.96 10.08 1.90
N ASP A 32 23.78 9.24 2.54
CA ASP A 32 24.38 8.04 1.95
C ASP A 32 23.65 6.75 2.36
N ASP A 33 22.52 6.89 3.06
CA ASP A 33 21.72 5.75 3.48
C ASP A 33 20.98 5.15 2.28
N THR A 34 21.08 3.84 2.16
CA THR A 34 20.29 3.04 1.22
C THR A 34 19.67 1.88 1.97
N TRP A 35 18.62 1.28 1.39
CA TRP A 35 18.02 0.09 1.98
C TRP A 35 19.02 -1.05 2.19
N TYR A 36 19.99 -1.19 1.28
CA TYR A 36 20.97 -2.27 1.30
C TYR A 36 22.12 -1.99 2.28
N THR A 37 22.48 -0.73 2.51
CA THR A 37 23.50 -0.37 3.50
C THR A 37 22.94 -0.44 4.92
N LEU A 38 21.68 -0.04 5.12
CA LEU A 38 21.05 -0.07 6.45
C LEU A 38 20.51 -1.44 6.84
N PHE A 39 19.95 -2.18 5.88
CA PHE A 39 19.34 -3.49 6.10
C PHE A 39 19.85 -4.47 5.03
N PRO A 40 21.08 -4.99 5.16
CA PRO A 40 21.63 -5.96 4.22
C PRO A 40 20.79 -7.24 4.13
N ASP A 41 20.28 -7.70 5.29
CA ASP A 41 19.36 -8.82 5.36
C ASP A 41 18.04 -8.51 4.65
N PHE A 42 17.61 -9.44 3.79
CA PHE A 42 16.42 -9.26 2.96
C PHE A 42 15.13 -9.19 3.80
N GLN A 43 15.01 -10.02 4.84
CA GLN A 43 13.79 -10.09 5.65
C GLN A 43 13.63 -8.84 6.52
N GLN A 44 14.73 -8.36 7.11
CA GLN A 44 14.76 -7.10 7.85
C GLN A 44 14.41 -5.92 6.93
N ARG A 45 14.97 -5.89 5.72
CA ARG A 45 14.68 -4.84 4.73
C ARG A 45 13.21 -4.82 4.33
N GLU A 46 12.63 -5.97 3.99
CA GLU A 46 11.20 -6.09 3.67
C GLU A 46 10.32 -5.65 4.85
N THR A 47 10.70 -6.05 6.06
CA THR A 47 10.01 -5.66 7.31
C THR A 47 9.97 -4.14 7.45
N VAL A 48 11.11 -3.46 7.31
CA VAL A 48 11.19 -2.01 7.44
C VAL A 48 10.45 -1.30 6.31
N MET A 49 10.58 -1.78 5.07
CA MET A 49 9.83 -1.23 3.92
C MET A 49 8.32 -1.31 4.13
N ARG A 50 7.83 -2.46 4.62
CA ARG A 50 6.41 -2.66 4.93
C ARG A 50 5.96 -1.73 6.03
N LEU A 51 6.68 -1.63 7.16
CA LEU A 51 6.35 -0.73 8.26
C LEU A 51 6.23 0.73 7.79
N ASN A 52 7.14 1.17 6.93
CA ASN A 52 7.17 2.54 6.39
C ASN A 52 6.27 2.74 5.17
N ARG A 53 5.56 1.70 4.73
CA ARG A 53 4.68 1.70 3.55
C ARG A 53 5.40 2.14 2.28
N THR A 54 6.71 1.85 2.16
CA THR A 54 7.53 2.42 1.11
C THR A 54 8.67 1.51 0.66
N ASN A 55 8.95 1.54 -0.64
CA ASN A 55 10.07 0.86 -1.28
C ASN A 55 10.82 1.80 -2.25
N VAL A 56 10.56 3.11 -2.20
CA VAL A 56 11.34 4.10 -2.96
C VAL A 56 12.69 4.33 -2.29
N ALA A 57 13.63 4.97 -2.99
CA ALA A 57 14.94 5.28 -2.43
C ALA A 57 14.84 6.10 -1.13
N LEU A 58 15.67 5.76 -0.15
CA LEU A 58 15.68 6.40 1.17
C LEU A 58 15.96 7.90 1.11
N VAL A 59 16.71 8.38 0.13
CA VAL A 59 16.96 9.83 -0.08
C VAL A 59 15.68 10.68 -0.16
N TYR A 60 14.53 10.08 -0.49
CA TYR A 60 13.24 10.79 -0.50
C TYR A 60 12.57 10.91 0.87
N ARG A 61 13.17 10.31 1.91
CA ARG A 61 12.64 10.19 3.28
C ARG A 61 13.50 11.00 4.25
N ASN A 62 12.87 11.62 5.24
CA ASN A 62 13.61 12.24 6.35
C ASN A 62 13.93 11.24 7.46
N TRP A 63 13.08 10.23 7.63
CA TRP A 63 13.17 9.24 8.69
C TRP A 63 12.39 7.98 8.31
N ILE A 64 12.65 6.90 9.04
CA ILE A 64 11.96 5.62 8.92
C ILE A 64 11.69 5.00 10.30
N VAL A 65 10.56 4.30 10.44
CA VAL A 65 10.24 3.41 11.57
C VAL A 65 11.06 2.13 11.45
N VAL A 66 11.71 1.69 12.52
CA VAL A 66 12.50 0.45 12.55
C VAL A 66 12.14 -0.35 13.80
N PRO A 67 11.96 -1.68 13.73
CA PRO A 67 11.86 -2.54 14.91
C PRO A 67 13.10 -2.43 15.79
N LYS A 68 12.91 -2.35 17.10
CA LYS A 68 14.00 -2.48 18.07
C LYS A 68 14.54 -3.90 18.11
N ASP A 69 13.70 -4.89 17.79
CA ASP A 69 14.05 -6.31 17.77
C ASP A 69 13.29 -7.03 16.63
N PHE A 70 14.03 -7.43 15.60
CA PHE A 70 13.48 -8.14 14.44
C PHE A 70 13.03 -9.57 14.74
N THR A 71 13.42 -10.15 15.88
CA THR A 71 13.09 -11.54 16.24
C THR A 71 11.74 -11.67 16.93
N LYS A 72 11.22 -10.58 17.50
CA LYS A 72 10.01 -10.57 18.33
C LYS A 72 8.73 -10.25 17.57
N THR A 73 8.81 -9.85 16.31
CA THR A 73 7.66 -9.39 15.55
C THR A 73 7.47 -10.26 14.32
N THR A 74 6.38 -11.02 14.26
CA THR A 74 6.06 -11.77 13.04
C THR A 74 5.47 -10.83 11.98
N TYR A 75 5.48 -11.28 10.72
CA TYR A 75 4.81 -10.56 9.63
C TYR A 75 3.36 -10.19 9.97
N MET A 76 2.60 -11.09 10.58
CA MET A 76 1.20 -10.85 10.91
C MET A 76 1.00 -9.92 12.11
N ASP A 77 1.95 -9.87 13.05
CA ASP A 77 1.88 -8.97 14.21
C ASP A 77 2.10 -7.51 13.81
N MET A 78 2.75 -7.25 12.68
CA MET A 78 2.91 -5.91 12.11
C MET A 78 1.67 -5.40 11.36
N SER A 79 0.65 -6.25 11.18
CA SER A 79 -0.56 -5.82 10.48
C SER A 79 -1.26 -4.73 11.28
N PRO A 80 -1.60 -3.58 10.67
CA PRO A 80 -2.41 -2.59 11.33
C PRO A 80 -3.88 -3.00 11.36
N LEU A 81 -4.26 -4.17 10.82
CA LEU A 81 -5.63 -4.58 10.58
C LEU A 81 -6.09 -5.61 11.62
N PRO A 82 -7.40 -5.71 11.89
CA PRO A 82 -7.90 -6.72 12.83
C PRO A 82 -7.57 -8.13 12.33
N LYS A 83 -7.11 -9.02 13.23
CA LYS A 83 -6.83 -10.43 12.88
C LYS A 83 -8.07 -11.18 12.39
N HIS A 84 -9.26 -10.71 12.79
CA HIS A 84 -10.55 -11.25 12.37
C HIS A 84 -11.56 -10.14 12.10
N MET A 85 -12.41 -10.29 11.07
CA MET A 85 -13.55 -9.41 10.81
C MET A 85 -14.75 -10.17 10.25
N ASN A 86 -15.95 -9.62 10.36
CA ASN A 86 -17.13 -10.20 9.72
C ASN A 86 -17.06 -9.99 8.19
N THR A 87 -16.89 -11.08 7.45
CA THR A 87 -16.83 -11.08 5.98
C THR A 87 -18.12 -11.61 5.33
N HIS A 88 -19.16 -11.87 6.12
CA HIS A 88 -20.42 -12.46 5.65
C HIS A 88 -20.21 -13.73 4.80
N GLU A 89 -19.35 -14.62 5.29
CA GLU A 89 -19.05 -15.93 4.67
C GLU A 89 -18.41 -15.85 3.29
N LYS A 90 -17.80 -14.70 2.94
CA LYS A 90 -17.14 -14.48 1.65
C LYS A 90 -15.68 -14.10 1.82
N LYS A 91 -14.85 -14.41 0.82
CA LYS A 91 -13.51 -13.83 0.74
C LYS A 91 -13.63 -12.35 0.36
N LEU A 92 -12.84 -11.48 0.98
CA LEU A 92 -12.77 -10.07 0.59
C LEU A 92 -11.37 -9.50 0.74
N VAL A 93 -11.11 -8.44 -0.02
CA VAL A 93 -9.97 -7.55 0.18
C VAL A 93 -10.47 -6.30 0.91
N TYR A 94 -9.95 -6.04 2.09
CA TYR A 94 -10.23 -4.83 2.86
C TYR A 94 -9.08 -3.85 2.70
N ILE A 95 -9.37 -2.60 2.34
CA ILE A 95 -8.39 -1.53 2.13
C ILE A 95 -8.71 -0.40 3.12
N SER A 96 -7.79 -0.11 4.03
CA SER A 96 -7.89 1.03 4.94
C SER A 96 -7.01 2.17 4.45
N LEU A 97 -7.66 3.28 4.09
CA LEU A 97 -6.99 4.48 3.59
C LEU A 97 -6.22 5.20 4.70
N SER A 98 -6.71 5.19 5.95
CA SER A 98 -6.02 5.81 7.09
C SER A 98 -4.80 5.01 7.56
N ARG A 99 -4.82 3.68 7.43
CA ARG A 99 -3.74 2.78 7.87
C ARG A 99 -2.74 2.47 6.76
N PHE A 100 -2.98 2.96 5.54
CA PHE A 100 -2.16 2.68 4.36
C PHE A 100 -1.93 1.18 4.19
N ALA A 101 -2.97 0.36 4.40
CA ALA A 101 -2.84 -1.08 4.32
C ALA A 101 -4.06 -1.76 3.68
N PHE A 102 -3.81 -2.90 3.05
CA PHE A 102 -4.84 -3.86 2.69
C PHE A 102 -4.73 -5.12 3.53
N GLY A 103 -5.83 -5.85 3.64
CA GLY A 103 -5.91 -7.18 4.23
C GLY A 103 -6.76 -8.10 3.36
N ALA A 104 -6.29 -9.32 3.15
CA ALA A 104 -7.01 -10.38 2.46
C ALA A 104 -7.64 -11.31 3.50
N TYR A 105 -8.97 -11.35 3.55
CA TYR A 105 -9.71 -12.12 4.55
C TYR A 105 -10.43 -13.30 3.93
N ASN A 106 -10.38 -14.46 4.57
CA ASN A 106 -11.11 -15.62 4.11
C ASN A 106 -12.61 -15.56 4.47
N ALA A 107 -13.38 -16.53 3.99
CA ALA A 107 -14.81 -16.65 4.28
C ALA A 107 -15.13 -16.79 5.78
N LYS A 108 -14.19 -17.29 6.58
CA LYS A 108 -14.34 -17.38 8.05
C LYS A 108 -14.00 -16.07 8.76
N GLY A 109 -13.60 -15.03 8.03
CA GLY A 109 -13.22 -13.75 8.62
C GLY A 109 -11.78 -13.65 9.10
N ASN A 110 -10.93 -14.66 8.88
CA ASN A 110 -9.52 -14.62 9.30
C ASN A 110 -8.68 -13.82 8.30
N LEU A 111 -7.81 -12.94 8.81
CA LEU A 111 -6.81 -12.24 8.02
C LEU A 111 -5.72 -13.25 7.57
N LEU A 112 -5.60 -13.46 6.27
CA LEU A 112 -4.61 -14.39 5.68
C LEU A 112 -3.32 -13.69 5.25
N TYR A 113 -3.45 -12.44 4.79
CA TYR A 113 -2.35 -11.69 4.21
C TYR A 113 -2.63 -10.20 4.37
N TRP A 114 -1.60 -9.38 4.52
CA TRP A 114 -1.73 -7.93 4.53
C TRP A 114 -0.53 -7.24 3.88
N GLY A 115 -0.70 -6.00 3.44
CA GLY A 115 0.44 -5.27 2.94
C GLY A 115 0.19 -3.78 2.88
N PRO A 116 1.27 -3.01 2.66
CA PRO A 116 1.16 -1.58 2.49
C PRO A 116 0.40 -1.22 1.21
N VAL A 117 -0.34 -0.12 1.26
CA VAL A 117 -0.92 0.50 0.08
C VAL A 117 -0.57 1.99 0.00
N SER A 118 -0.59 2.52 -1.22
CA SER A 118 -0.73 3.96 -1.48
C SER A 118 -1.98 4.15 -2.34
N SER A 119 -2.92 4.98 -1.86
CA SER A 119 -4.18 5.21 -2.57
C SER A 119 -4.17 6.52 -3.36
N GLY A 120 -5.35 6.86 -3.89
CA GLY A 120 -5.65 8.09 -4.58
C GLY A 120 -5.51 9.29 -3.66
N ARG A 121 -4.89 10.35 -4.19
CA ARG A 121 -4.73 11.63 -3.50
C ARG A 121 -5.95 12.52 -3.71
N LYS A 122 -6.17 13.47 -2.81
CA LYS A 122 -7.33 14.37 -2.88
C LYS A 122 -7.37 15.26 -4.12
N LYS A 123 -6.23 15.81 -4.57
CA LYS A 123 -6.16 16.70 -5.73
C LYS A 123 -5.27 16.10 -6.83
N CYS A 124 -5.79 16.02 -8.05
CA CYS A 124 -5.04 15.60 -9.23
C CYS A 124 -3.86 16.56 -9.55
N TYR A 125 -2.89 16.14 -10.39
CA TYR A 125 -1.67 16.93 -10.71
C TYR A 125 -2.01 17.79 -11.91
N ASP A 126 -2.71 17.18 -12.86
CA ASP A 126 -2.93 17.72 -14.19
C ASP A 126 -4.38 18.21 -14.38
N SER A 127 -5.17 18.25 -13.29
CA SER A 127 -6.52 18.78 -13.27
C SER A 127 -6.93 19.27 -11.88
N ASP A 128 -7.97 20.09 -11.81
CA ASP A 128 -8.61 20.48 -10.54
C ASP A 128 -9.57 19.40 -10.00
N GLY A 129 -9.55 18.19 -10.57
CA GLY A 129 -10.40 17.08 -10.17
C GLY A 129 -10.01 16.41 -8.84
N ASP A 130 -10.96 15.61 -8.33
CA ASP A 130 -10.73 14.72 -7.20
C ASP A 130 -10.14 13.39 -7.68
N CYS A 131 -8.95 13.06 -7.18
CA CYS A 131 -8.22 11.83 -7.49
C CYS A 131 -8.29 10.81 -6.34
N SER A 132 -9.18 11.01 -5.37
CA SER A 132 -9.31 10.14 -4.20
C SER A 132 -9.78 8.75 -4.61
N THR A 133 -9.27 7.73 -3.94
CA THR A 133 -9.85 6.39 -4.07
C THR A 133 -11.24 6.39 -3.43
N ALA A 134 -12.25 5.95 -4.18
CA ALA A 134 -13.62 5.86 -3.71
C ALA A 134 -13.75 4.92 -2.49
N ILE A 135 -14.52 5.35 -1.49
CA ILE A 135 -14.85 4.57 -0.29
C ILE A 135 -16.16 3.82 -0.57
N GLY A 136 -16.24 2.55 -0.18
CA GLY A 136 -17.44 1.75 -0.40
C GLY A 136 -17.16 0.25 -0.53
N LYS A 137 -18.19 -0.48 -0.95
CA LYS A 137 -18.11 -1.91 -1.28
C LYS A 137 -18.17 -2.06 -2.79
N PHE A 138 -17.21 -2.77 -3.34
CA PHE A 138 -17.02 -2.95 -4.77
C PHE A 138 -16.74 -4.42 -5.09
N ARG A 139 -16.59 -4.73 -6.37
CA ARG A 139 -16.20 -6.08 -6.82
C ARG A 139 -15.19 -6.00 -7.94
N VAL A 140 -14.24 -6.92 -7.92
CA VAL A 140 -13.29 -7.07 -9.03
C VAL A 140 -14.05 -7.50 -10.27
N PHE A 141 -13.97 -6.72 -11.34
CA PHE A 141 -14.70 -6.98 -12.59
C PHE A 141 -13.76 -7.22 -13.78
N ARG A 142 -12.48 -6.89 -13.66
CA ARG A 142 -11.43 -7.18 -14.65
C ARG A 142 -10.11 -7.36 -13.93
N SER A 143 -9.29 -8.30 -14.40
CA SER A 143 -7.97 -8.57 -13.85
C SER A 143 -7.02 -8.97 -14.98
N GLU A 144 -5.79 -8.47 -14.95
CA GLU A 144 -4.74 -8.83 -15.89
C GLU A 144 -3.42 -9.09 -15.17
N GLY A 145 -2.53 -9.81 -15.83
CA GLY A 145 -1.29 -10.30 -15.24
C GLY A 145 -0.17 -9.26 -15.18
N LYS A 146 1.07 -9.76 -15.17
CA LYS A 146 2.30 -8.97 -15.04
C LYS A 146 2.51 -7.86 -16.09
N ASP A 147 1.85 -7.97 -17.25
CA ASP A 147 2.04 -7.06 -18.39
C ASP A 147 0.88 -6.06 -18.53
N CYS A 148 -0.01 -5.97 -17.53
CA CYS A 148 -1.12 -5.02 -17.55
C CYS A 148 -0.63 -3.57 -17.65
N ILE A 149 -1.34 -2.78 -18.45
CA ILE A 149 -1.10 -1.36 -18.67
C ILE A 149 -2.39 -0.55 -18.48
N SER A 150 -2.23 0.73 -18.18
CA SER A 150 -3.32 1.69 -18.22
C SER A 150 -3.73 2.01 -19.66
N HIS A 151 -5.03 2.12 -19.89
CA HIS A 151 -5.60 2.59 -21.17
C HIS A 151 -5.88 4.10 -21.18
N GLU A 152 -5.62 4.78 -20.06
CA GLU A 152 -5.88 6.22 -19.89
C GLU A 152 -4.60 7.00 -19.57
N PHE A 153 -3.72 6.42 -18.75
CA PHE A 153 -2.49 7.05 -18.27
C PHE A 153 -1.25 6.48 -18.99
N PRO A 154 -0.21 7.30 -19.27
CA PRO A 154 -0.18 8.74 -19.07
C PRO A 154 -1.17 9.48 -19.97
N LEU A 155 -1.68 10.63 -19.50
CA LEU A 155 -2.72 11.38 -20.23
C LEU A 155 -2.17 11.94 -21.55
N GLU A 156 -0.88 12.29 -21.56
CA GLU A 156 -0.15 12.82 -22.70
C GLU A 156 0.02 11.82 -23.85
N THR A 157 0.02 10.51 -23.56
CA THR A 157 0.11 9.44 -24.55
C THR A 157 -1.17 8.63 -24.67
N HIS A 158 -2.23 9.00 -23.94
CA HIS A 158 -3.52 8.30 -23.90
C HIS A 158 -3.41 6.82 -23.54
N GLY A 159 -2.57 6.49 -22.54
CA GLY A 159 -2.35 5.11 -22.12
C GLY A 159 -0.89 4.66 -22.23
N GLY A 160 -0.63 3.45 -21.73
CA GLY A 160 0.68 2.78 -21.78
C GLY A 160 1.40 2.69 -20.44
N ASP A 161 0.91 3.34 -19.37
CA ASP A 161 1.57 3.28 -18.06
C ASP A 161 1.52 1.86 -17.49
N PRO A 162 2.65 1.27 -17.08
CA PRO A 162 2.66 -0.05 -16.49
C PRO A 162 1.80 -0.12 -15.21
N MET A 163 0.86 -1.07 -15.20
CA MET A 163 0.06 -1.44 -14.03
C MET A 163 0.14 -2.94 -13.75
N PRO A 164 1.33 -3.55 -13.55
CA PRO A 164 1.43 -5.01 -13.43
C PRO A 164 0.51 -5.59 -12.35
N TYR A 165 -0.10 -6.73 -12.65
CA TYR A 165 -1.03 -7.44 -11.78
C TYR A 165 -2.26 -6.60 -11.41
N CYS A 166 -2.81 -5.84 -12.37
CA CYS A 166 -3.96 -5.00 -12.12
C CYS A 166 -5.24 -5.80 -11.85
N MET A 167 -6.01 -5.36 -10.87
CA MET A 167 -7.30 -5.91 -10.46
C MET A 167 -8.29 -4.76 -10.33
N TYR A 168 -9.05 -4.50 -11.40
CA TYR A 168 -10.02 -3.41 -11.48
C TYR A 168 -11.25 -3.70 -10.63
N PHE A 169 -11.66 -2.73 -9.80
CA PHE A 169 -12.78 -2.89 -8.88
C PHE A 169 -13.80 -1.74 -8.90
N HIS A 170 -13.45 -0.55 -9.38
CA HIS A 170 -14.39 0.58 -9.44
C HIS A 170 -14.06 1.56 -10.57
N GLY A 171 -14.93 1.67 -11.58
CA GLY A 171 -14.66 2.54 -12.75
C GLY A 171 -13.30 2.19 -13.38
N GLY A 172 -12.42 3.17 -13.59
CA GLY A 172 -11.04 2.95 -14.02
C GLY A 172 -10.06 2.52 -12.91
N ALA A 173 -10.47 2.49 -11.64
CA ALA A 173 -9.58 2.22 -10.52
C ALA A 173 -9.30 0.72 -10.34
N ALA A 174 -8.01 0.42 -10.13
CA ALA A 174 -7.51 -0.94 -9.88
C ALA A 174 -6.58 -1.00 -8.67
N MET A 175 -6.49 -2.19 -8.08
CA MET A 175 -5.35 -2.58 -7.24
C MET A 175 -4.24 -3.07 -8.16
N HIS A 176 -3.01 -2.56 -8.07
CA HIS A 176 -1.91 -2.99 -8.93
C HIS A 176 -0.53 -2.72 -8.33
N TYR A 177 0.52 -3.33 -8.89
CA TYR A 177 1.90 -3.03 -8.49
C TYR A 177 2.31 -1.61 -8.90
N SER A 178 2.93 -0.90 -7.96
CA SER A 178 3.76 0.28 -8.23
C SER A 178 4.72 0.50 -7.05
N THR A 179 5.59 1.50 -7.13
CA THR A 179 6.34 1.93 -5.94
C THR A 179 5.42 2.71 -5.00
N LEU A 180 5.64 2.55 -3.69
CA LEU A 180 4.86 3.25 -2.66
C LEU A 180 5.70 4.36 -2.05
N SER A 181 5.14 5.55 -2.00
CA SER A 181 5.79 6.75 -1.44
C SER A 181 5.81 6.80 0.08
N GLY A 182 5.23 5.80 0.77
CA GLY A 182 5.03 5.82 2.21
C GLY A 182 3.65 6.34 2.58
N PHE A 183 3.58 7.10 3.67
CA PHE A 183 2.33 7.62 4.27
C PHE A 183 1.75 8.82 3.50
N ILE A 184 1.85 8.83 2.18
CA ILE A 184 1.30 9.87 1.30
C ILE A 184 0.61 9.19 0.13
N ASN A 185 -0.64 9.57 -0.12
CA ASN A 185 -1.39 9.12 -1.29
C ASN A 185 -0.91 9.87 -2.54
N ARG A 186 -0.69 9.14 -3.63
CA ARG A 186 -0.07 9.67 -4.85
C ARG A 186 -0.73 9.25 -6.15
N SER A 187 -1.59 8.22 -6.15
CA SER A 187 -2.20 7.75 -7.39
C SER A 187 -3.36 8.67 -7.82
N ALA A 188 -3.85 8.45 -9.04
CA ALA A 188 -5.09 9.00 -9.55
C ALA A 188 -6.22 7.97 -9.36
N GLY A 189 -6.63 7.74 -8.10
CA GLY A 189 -7.74 6.84 -7.74
C GLY A 189 -7.38 5.36 -7.55
N CYS A 190 -6.38 4.82 -8.26
CA CYS A 190 -5.94 3.43 -8.10
C CYS A 190 -5.34 3.14 -6.71
N VAL A 191 -5.28 1.87 -6.31
CA VAL A 191 -4.58 1.42 -5.10
C VAL A 191 -3.28 0.73 -5.49
N ARG A 192 -2.16 1.35 -5.14
CA ARG A 192 -0.83 0.82 -5.43
C ARG A 192 -0.38 -0.13 -4.32
N LEU A 193 0.28 -1.21 -4.72
CA LEU A 193 0.76 -2.30 -3.88
C LEU A 193 2.25 -2.56 -4.12
N PHE A 194 2.93 -3.21 -3.18
CA PHE A 194 4.22 -3.83 -3.48
C PHE A 194 4.07 -4.93 -4.53
N LYS A 195 5.18 -5.24 -5.22
CA LYS A 195 5.18 -6.21 -6.32
C LYS A 195 4.74 -7.61 -5.85
N SER A 196 5.29 -8.05 -4.72
CA SER A 196 4.96 -9.35 -4.10
C SER A 196 3.49 -9.41 -3.70
N ASP A 197 2.98 -8.34 -3.10
CA ASP A 197 1.58 -8.22 -2.66
C ASP A 197 0.60 -8.24 -3.84
N ALA A 198 0.86 -7.42 -4.88
CA ALA A 198 0.04 -7.37 -6.08
C ALA A 198 -0.01 -8.72 -6.80
N LYS A 199 1.16 -9.36 -6.96
CA LYS A 199 1.27 -10.68 -7.57
C LYS A 199 0.47 -11.71 -6.77
N TRP A 200 0.64 -11.77 -5.46
CA TRP A 200 -0.05 -12.74 -4.61
C TRP A 200 -1.56 -12.53 -4.64
N LEU A 201 -2.04 -11.28 -4.53
CA LEU A 201 -3.47 -10.99 -4.65
C LEU A 201 -4.01 -11.45 -6.01
N ASN A 202 -3.35 -11.08 -7.10
CA ASN A 202 -3.79 -11.36 -8.47
C ASN A 202 -3.80 -12.86 -8.81
N GLN A 203 -2.84 -13.62 -8.29
CA GLN A 203 -2.65 -15.03 -8.67
C GLN A 203 -3.30 -16.03 -7.69
N GLU A 204 -3.35 -15.70 -6.40
CA GLU A 204 -3.67 -16.67 -5.34
C GLU A 204 -4.99 -16.38 -4.62
N PHE A 205 -5.46 -15.14 -4.64
CA PHE A 205 -6.54 -14.70 -3.77
C PHE A 205 -7.75 -14.12 -4.51
N VAL A 206 -7.50 -13.17 -5.41
CA VAL A 206 -8.53 -12.42 -6.13
C VAL A 206 -8.97 -13.18 -7.37
N GLN A 207 -10.28 -13.33 -7.50
CA GLN A 207 -10.99 -13.76 -8.70
C GLN A 207 -12.04 -12.71 -9.10
N LEU A 208 -12.57 -12.81 -10.32
CA LEU A 208 -13.73 -11.99 -10.72
C LEU A 208 -14.87 -12.17 -9.71
N GLY A 209 -15.49 -11.05 -9.33
CA GLY A 209 -16.54 -10.97 -8.31
C GLY A 209 -16.02 -10.88 -6.87
N THR A 210 -14.71 -11.00 -6.61
CA THR A 210 -14.15 -10.83 -5.25
C THR A 210 -14.53 -9.47 -4.70
N GLU A 211 -15.05 -9.44 -3.47
CA GLU A 211 -15.46 -8.20 -2.83
C GLU A 211 -14.23 -7.38 -2.42
N VAL A 212 -14.27 -6.08 -2.73
CA VAL A 212 -13.26 -5.11 -2.30
C VAL A 212 -13.97 -4.07 -1.45
N VAL A 213 -13.59 -3.98 -0.18
CA VAL A 213 -14.13 -3.00 0.76
C VAL A 213 -13.07 -1.93 0.99
N VAL A 214 -13.36 -0.70 0.59
CA VAL A 214 -12.49 0.45 0.84
C VAL A 214 -13.11 1.28 1.96
N ALA A 215 -12.34 1.52 3.01
CA ALA A 215 -12.76 2.27 4.19
C ALA A 215 -11.69 3.27 4.61
N LYS A 216 -12.09 4.29 5.38
CA LYS A 216 -11.16 5.24 5.98
C LYS A 216 -10.43 4.57 7.13
#